data_AF-A0A838NTT5-F1
#
_entry.id   AF-A0A838NTT5-F1
#
_cell.length_a   1.000
_cell.length_b   1.000
_cell.length_c   1.000
_cell.angle_alpha   90.00
_cell.angle_beta   90.00
_cell.angle_gamma   90.00
#
_symmetry.space_group_name_H-M   'P 1'
#
loop_
_entity.id
_entity.type
_entity.pdbx_description
1 polymer ?
#
loop_
_entity_poly.entity_id
_entity_poly.type
_entity_poly.pdbx_seq_one_letter_code
_entity_poly.pdbx_strand_id
1 'polypeptide(L)'
;MLRSLQRLIGFGANQLQLLLELEPRPRDADDLRRRLVGEGLAQHYTLRLTDNRTVVVSFTDRELRIHRGYLDAPDAVLRSVVAFVQGRSRASRSAARRELLAFRLPRSAEPSPRRRRAAERTDPADEGLARRLARYHAELNEQKFGGELTALPVRVSRRMRSRLGHYTWRGHDGEGAEIVISRRHIRRHGWDEA
;
A
#
# COMPACT_ATOMS: atom_id res chain seq x y z
N MET A 1 40.32 61.89 -18.19
CA MET A 1 39.76 62.37 -16.92
C MET A 1 38.27 62.60 -17.09
N LEU A 2 37.47 62.17 -16.10
CA LEU A 2 36.18 62.74 -15.68
C LEU A 2 34.99 62.62 -16.66
N ARG A 3 34.09 61.66 -16.41
CA ARG A 3 32.81 61.84 -15.67
C ARG A 3 31.75 62.63 -16.48
N SER A 4 30.67 61.94 -16.88
CA SER A 4 29.29 62.12 -16.31
C SER A 4 28.43 63.08 -17.18
N LEU A 5 27.14 62.96 -17.48
CA LEU A 5 25.98 62.16 -17.03
C LEU A 5 24.84 62.29 -18.08
N GLN A 6 24.08 61.19 -18.25
CA GLN A 6 22.60 61.11 -18.29
C GLN A 6 21.74 61.58 -19.49
N ARG A 7 20.66 60.78 -19.67
CA ARG A 7 19.44 60.89 -20.49
C ARG A 7 19.63 60.31 -21.91
N LEU A 8 18.96 59.25 -22.36
CA LEU A 8 17.60 58.77 -22.09
C LEU A 8 17.54 57.26 -21.77
N ILE A 9 16.57 56.94 -20.93
CA ILE A 9 16.29 55.64 -20.35
C ILE A 9 15.63 54.73 -21.40
N GLY A 10 16.27 53.59 -21.69
CA GLY A 10 15.60 52.40 -22.18
C GLY A 10 14.89 51.71 -21.02
N PHE A 11 13.56 51.81 -20.98
CA PHE A 11 12.71 50.85 -20.27
C PHE A 11 12.53 49.68 -21.24
N GLY A 12 13.04 48.48 -21.00
CA GLY A 12 13.14 47.79 -19.72
C GLY A 12 12.20 46.61 -19.81
N ALA A 13 12.74 45.50 -20.32
CA ALA A 13 12.10 44.20 -20.43
C ALA A 13 11.51 43.80 -19.07
N ASN A 14 10.18 43.84 -18.92
CA ASN A 14 9.55 43.44 -17.65
C ASN A 14 8.04 43.15 -17.75
N GLN A 15 7.59 42.31 -18.69
CA GLN A 15 6.16 41.93 -18.71
C GLN A 15 5.77 40.49 -19.01
N LEU A 16 6.68 39.51 -19.15
CA LEU A 16 6.25 38.11 -19.31
C LEU A 16 7.14 37.09 -18.61
N GLN A 17 7.65 37.42 -17.41
CA GLN A 17 8.17 36.41 -16.50
C GLN A 17 7.02 35.99 -15.57
N LEU A 18 6.09 35.21 -16.12
CA LEU A 18 5.25 34.30 -15.35
C LEU A 18 6.19 33.30 -14.69
N LEU A 19 6.75 33.69 -13.54
CA LEU A 19 7.32 32.80 -12.55
C LEU A 19 6.17 31.89 -12.06
N LEU A 20 5.86 30.86 -12.83
CA LEU A 20 5.38 29.61 -12.22
C LEU A 20 6.55 29.11 -11.39
N GLU A 21 6.66 29.60 -10.16
CA GLU A 21 7.37 28.91 -9.10
C GLU A 21 6.66 27.57 -8.90
N LEU A 22 7.00 26.60 -9.74
CA LEU A 22 6.61 25.21 -9.55
C LEU A 22 7.23 24.80 -8.22
N GLU A 23 6.41 24.76 -7.17
CA GLU A 23 6.82 24.17 -5.90
C GLU A 23 7.55 22.85 -6.18
N PRO A 24 8.75 22.64 -5.60
CA PRO A 24 9.55 21.48 -5.90
C PRO A 24 8.74 20.22 -5.62
N ARG A 25 8.62 19.36 -6.64
CA ARG A 25 7.86 18.12 -6.54
C ARG A 25 8.34 17.31 -5.34
N PRO A 26 7.43 16.81 -4.49
CA PRO A 26 7.83 16.04 -3.33
C PRO A 26 8.49 14.74 -3.78
N ARG A 27 9.72 14.48 -3.31
CA ARG A 27 10.50 13.30 -3.72
C ARG A 27 10.45 12.19 -2.69
N ASP A 28 10.15 12.55 -1.45
CA ASP A 28 10.19 11.66 -0.30
C ASP A 28 9.01 11.90 0.67
N ALA A 29 9.07 11.18 1.79
CA ALA A 29 8.03 11.22 2.81
C ALA A 29 7.94 12.59 3.52
N ASP A 30 9.07 13.27 3.69
CA ASP A 30 9.14 14.52 4.43
C ASP A 30 8.62 15.68 3.60
N ASP A 31 8.92 15.70 2.30
CA ASP A 31 8.34 16.65 1.35
C ASP A 31 6.81 16.53 1.29
N LEU A 32 6.30 15.30 1.15
CA LEU A 32 4.87 15.05 1.11
C LEU A 32 4.19 15.42 2.43
N ARG A 33 4.86 15.17 3.56
CA ARG A 33 4.37 15.58 4.88
C ARG A 33 4.27 17.09 4.97
N ARG A 34 5.27 17.85 4.50
CA ARG A 34 5.23 19.31 4.50
C ARG A 34 4.03 19.84 3.71
N ARG A 35 3.77 19.30 2.51
CA ARG A 35 2.58 19.67 1.71
C ARG A 35 1.27 19.34 2.44
N LEU A 36 1.16 18.13 3.01
CA LEU A 36 -0.04 17.73 3.74
C LEU A 36 -0.28 18.59 4.98
N VAL A 37 0.78 19.00 5.70
CA VAL A 37 0.68 19.95 6.82
C VAL A 37 0.20 21.32 6.33
N GLY A 38 0.68 21.78 5.16
CA GLY A 38 0.17 22.98 4.50
C GLY A 38 -1.32 22.91 4.16
N GLU A 39 -1.81 21.73 3.76
CA GLU A 39 -3.24 21.47 3.52
C GLU A 39 -4.05 21.21 4.81
N GLY A 40 -3.43 21.28 6.00
CA GLY A 40 -4.11 21.18 7.30
C GLY A 40 -3.88 19.89 8.10
N LEU A 41 -2.98 19.00 7.67
CA LEU A 41 -2.61 17.82 8.45
C LEU A 41 -1.97 18.24 9.78
N ALA A 42 -2.36 17.58 10.87
CA ALA A 42 -1.82 17.87 12.19
C ALA A 42 -0.33 17.49 12.26
N GLN A 43 0.49 18.37 12.85
CA GLN A 43 1.95 18.25 12.80
C GLN A 43 2.52 17.01 13.50
N HIS A 44 1.77 16.41 14.43
CA HIS A 44 2.19 15.23 15.20
C HIS A 44 2.23 13.94 14.38
N TYR A 45 1.66 13.94 13.17
CA TYR A 45 1.75 12.79 12.28
C TYR A 45 3.15 12.67 11.67
N THR A 46 3.73 11.48 11.82
CA THR A 46 4.87 11.03 11.01
C THR A 46 4.36 10.42 9.71
N LEU A 47 5.08 10.59 8.60
CA LEU A 47 4.67 10.05 7.31
C LEU A 47 5.59 8.90 6.88
N ARG A 48 5.00 7.80 6.42
CA ARG A 48 5.74 6.73 5.74
C ARG A 48 5.15 6.41 4.38
N LEU A 49 6.01 6.33 3.37
CA LEU A 49 5.63 5.88 2.05
C LEU A 49 5.54 4.36 1.99
N THR A 50 4.58 3.85 1.24
CA THR A 50 4.38 2.41 1.02
C THR A 50 4.17 2.12 -0.46
N ASP A 51 4.47 0.89 -0.88
CA ASP A 51 4.13 0.39 -2.23
C ASP A 51 2.95 -0.61 -2.19
N ASN A 52 2.15 -0.58 -1.10
CA ASN A 52 1.00 -1.46 -0.94
C ASN A 52 -0.15 -1.06 -1.87
N ARG A 53 -0.44 -1.91 -2.86
CA ARG A 53 -1.50 -1.68 -3.85
C ARG A 53 -2.91 -1.85 -3.30
N THR A 54 -3.08 -2.56 -2.19
CA THR A 54 -4.40 -2.85 -1.59
C THR A 54 -4.85 -1.72 -0.68
N VAL A 55 -3.92 -1.09 0.05
CA VAL A 55 -4.22 -0.02 1.01
C VAL A 55 -3.44 1.22 0.62
N VAL A 56 -4.17 2.18 0.07
CA VAL A 56 -3.60 3.38 -0.53
C VAL A 56 -3.25 4.45 0.51
N VAL A 57 -4.09 4.60 1.53
CA VAL A 57 -3.88 5.49 2.67
C VAL A 57 -4.35 4.77 3.93
N SER A 58 -3.54 4.79 4.98
CA SER A 58 -3.90 4.29 6.31
C SER A 58 -3.23 5.12 7.39
N PHE A 59 -3.82 5.20 8.58
CA PHE A 59 -3.27 5.98 9.67
C PHE A 59 -3.55 5.35 11.03
N THR A 60 -2.70 5.69 12.00
CA THR A 60 -2.87 5.49 13.44
C THR A 60 -2.85 6.86 14.11
N ASP A 61 -2.87 6.95 15.45
CA ASP A 61 -2.85 8.24 16.15
C ASP A 61 -1.59 9.09 15.90
N ARG A 62 -0.50 8.50 15.38
CA ARG A 62 0.79 9.21 15.15
C ARG A 62 1.46 8.92 13.81
N GLU A 63 0.98 7.96 13.05
CA GLU A 63 1.61 7.55 11.79
C GLU A 63 0.59 7.59 10.65
N LEU A 64 0.94 8.27 9.56
CA LEU A 64 0.22 8.29 8.30
C LEU A 64 1.03 7.52 7.25
N ARG A 65 0.47 6.43 6.75
CA ARG A 65 1.05 5.61 5.69
C ARG A 65 0.33 5.86 4.38
N ILE A 66 1.07 6.34 3.38
CA ILE A 66 0.52 6.71 2.07
C ILE A 66 1.27 5.99 0.97
N HIS A 67 0.55 5.55 -0.05
CA HIS A 67 1.16 4.93 -1.22
C HIS A 67 2.07 5.91 -1.97
N ARG A 68 3.25 5.46 -2.40
CA ARG A 68 4.27 6.29 -3.06
C ARG A 68 3.72 7.05 -4.29
N GLY A 69 2.76 6.46 -5.00
CA GLY A 69 2.10 7.12 -6.13
C GLY A 69 1.30 8.39 -5.80
N TYR A 70 1.17 8.78 -4.52
CA TYR A 70 0.59 10.07 -4.11
C TYR A 70 1.60 11.22 -4.08
N LEU A 71 2.88 10.97 -4.33
CA LEU A 71 3.87 12.04 -4.48
C LEU A 71 3.45 13.01 -5.60
N ASP A 72 2.88 12.48 -6.69
CA ASP A 72 2.38 13.27 -7.83
C ASP A 72 0.90 13.65 -7.70
N ALA A 73 0.29 13.49 -6.53
CA ALA A 73 -1.13 13.80 -6.35
C ALA A 73 -1.36 15.33 -6.41
N PRO A 74 -2.46 15.77 -7.06
CA PRO A 74 -2.86 17.17 -7.04
C PRO A 74 -3.37 17.56 -5.65
N ASP A 75 -3.32 18.86 -5.31
CA ASP A 75 -3.68 19.35 -3.96
C ASP A 75 -5.10 18.97 -3.56
N ALA A 76 -6.03 18.90 -4.52
CA ALA A 76 -7.40 18.43 -4.26
C ALA A 76 -7.43 17.02 -3.64
N VAL A 77 -6.58 16.11 -4.12
CA VAL A 77 -6.47 14.74 -3.59
C VAL A 77 -5.76 14.74 -2.24
N LEU A 78 -4.76 15.61 -2.06
CA LEU A 78 -4.09 15.78 -0.76
C LEU A 78 -5.05 16.30 0.31
N ARG A 79 -5.96 17.23 -0.03
CA ARG A 79 -7.05 17.63 0.86
C ARG A 79 -7.97 16.48 1.22
N SER A 80 -8.28 15.59 0.27
CA SER A 80 -9.05 14.37 0.57
C SER A 80 -8.28 13.45 1.53
N VAL A 81 -6.94 13.40 1.46
CA VAL A 81 -6.12 12.66 2.46
C VAL A 81 -6.33 13.27 3.85
N VAL A 82 -6.19 14.59 3.98
CA VAL A 82 -6.37 15.30 5.25
C VAL A 82 -7.77 15.09 5.81
N ALA A 83 -8.80 15.27 4.97
CA ALA A 83 -10.21 15.06 5.33
C ALA A 83 -10.51 13.61 5.74
N PHE A 84 -9.83 12.64 5.13
CA PHE A 84 -9.95 11.23 5.51
C PHE A 84 -9.33 10.95 6.88
N VAL A 85 -8.14 11.49 7.15
CA VAL A 85 -7.41 11.29 8.42
C VAL A 85 -8.12 11.99 9.58
N GLN A 86 -8.47 13.27 9.41
CA GLN A 86 -9.02 14.12 10.48
C GLN A 86 -10.55 14.17 10.50
N GLY A 87 -11.24 13.52 9.55
CA GLY A 87 -12.69 13.55 9.46
C GLY A 87 -13.35 13.04 10.74
N ARG A 88 -14.25 13.81 11.35
CA ARG A 88 -14.88 13.46 12.64
C ARG A 88 -16.04 12.48 12.50
N SER A 89 -16.68 12.40 11.32
CA SER A 89 -17.84 11.55 11.07
C SER A 89 -17.54 10.41 10.09
N ARG A 90 -18.34 9.34 10.12
CA ARG A 90 -18.25 8.26 9.14
C ARG A 90 -18.56 8.75 7.72
N ALA A 91 -19.51 9.66 7.58
CA ALA A 91 -19.90 10.23 6.30
C ALA A 91 -18.77 11.06 5.66
N SER A 92 -18.11 11.94 6.42
CA SER A 92 -17.00 12.75 5.91
C SER A 92 -15.83 11.89 5.47
N ARG A 93 -15.48 10.86 6.27
CA ARG A 93 -14.44 9.89 5.90
C ARG A 93 -14.80 9.09 4.66
N SER A 94 -16.07 8.70 4.51
CA SER A 94 -16.53 7.95 3.34
C SER A 94 -16.49 8.79 2.06
N ALA A 95 -16.83 10.08 2.13
CA ALA A 95 -16.73 10.99 0.99
C ALA A 95 -15.27 11.14 0.55
N ALA A 96 -14.38 11.47 1.47
CA ALA A 96 -12.95 11.59 1.22
C ALA A 96 -12.35 10.27 0.68
N ARG A 97 -12.75 9.12 1.24
CA ARG A 97 -12.32 7.81 0.74
C ARG A 97 -12.69 7.58 -0.73
N ARG A 98 -13.88 8.01 -1.17
CA ARG A 98 -14.29 7.87 -2.58
C ARG A 98 -13.39 8.67 -3.50
N GLU A 99 -13.08 9.91 -3.14
CA GLU A 99 -12.17 10.77 -3.92
C GLU A 99 -10.75 10.19 -3.98
N LEU A 100 -10.24 9.70 -2.85
CA LEU A 100 -8.94 9.03 -2.80
C LEU A 100 -8.88 7.81 -3.72
N LEU A 101 -9.91 6.97 -3.73
CA LEU A 101 -9.96 5.78 -4.59
C LEU A 101 -10.22 6.11 -6.06
N ALA A 102 -10.82 7.26 -6.35
CA ALA A 102 -11.03 7.74 -7.72
C ALA A 102 -9.74 8.27 -8.36
N PHE A 103 -8.77 8.72 -7.54
CA PHE A 103 -7.46 9.11 -8.02
C PHE A 103 -6.73 7.91 -8.64
N ARG A 104 -6.51 7.96 -9.96
CA ARG A 104 -5.70 6.96 -10.65
C ARG A 104 -4.24 7.18 -10.26
N LEU A 105 -3.75 6.29 -9.40
CA LEU A 105 -2.33 6.18 -9.13
C LEU A 105 -1.56 6.03 -10.46
N PRO A 106 -0.50 6.82 -10.69
CA PRO A 106 0.42 6.55 -11.78
C PRO A 106 0.83 5.09 -11.67
N ARG A 107 0.68 4.31 -12.75
CA ARG A 107 1.25 2.97 -12.81
C ARG A 107 2.75 3.20 -12.65
N SER A 108 3.29 2.91 -11.47
CA SER A 108 4.73 2.98 -11.26
C SER A 108 5.37 2.15 -12.37
N ALA A 109 6.08 2.83 -13.28
CA ALA A 109 6.93 2.18 -14.25
C ALA A 109 7.92 1.38 -13.41
N GLU A 110 7.89 0.07 -13.61
CA GLU A 110 8.58 -0.94 -12.81
C GLU A 110 7.94 -1.19 -11.43
N PRO A 111 7.39 -2.40 -11.20
CA PRO A 111 7.15 -2.85 -9.83
C PRO A 111 8.50 -2.84 -9.13
N SER A 112 8.67 -1.96 -8.14
CA SER A 112 9.81 -1.99 -7.21
C SER A 112 10.06 -3.46 -6.87
N PRO A 113 11.27 -4.01 -7.10
CA PRO A 113 11.53 -5.43 -6.95
C PRO A 113 11.13 -5.74 -5.52
N ARG A 114 10.00 -6.44 -5.39
CA ARG A 114 9.53 -6.91 -4.09
C ARG A 114 10.79 -7.51 -3.49
N ARG A 115 11.21 -7.07 -2.30
CA ARG A 115 11.83 -8.02 -1.39
C ARG A 115 10.79 -9.12 -1.35
N ARG A 116 10.96 -10.16 -2.19
CA ARG A 116 10.09 -11.33 -2.25
C ARG A 116 10.09 -11.74 -0.81
N ARG A 117 9.03 -11.38 -0.07
CA ARG A 117 8.94 -11.76 1.33
C ARG A 117 9.01 -13.26 1.21
N ALA A 118 10.12 -13.86 1.67
CA ALA A 118 10.35 -15.27 1.49
C ALA A 118 9.06 -15.94 1.94
N ALA A 119 8.40 -16.63 0.99
CA ALA A 119 7.06 -17.14 1.21
C ALA A 119 7.09 -17.89 2.54
N GLU A 120 6.13 -17.60 3.41
CA GLU A 120 6.17 -18.12 4.78
C GLU A 120 6.34 -19.63 4.70
N ARG A 121 7.44 -20.14 5.27
CA ARG A 121 7.71 -21.57 5.33
C ARG A 121 7.00 -22.13 6.54
N THR A 122 6.50 -23.36 6.41
CA THR A 122 6.06 -24.14 7.57
C THR A 122 7.25 -24.28 8.52
N ASP A 123 7.02 -24.03 9.80
CA ASP A 123 8.02 -24.25 10.84
C ASP A 123 8.41 -25.74 10.88
N PRO A 124 9.70 -26.12 11.02
CA PRO A 124 10.12 -27.52 10.99
C PRO A 124 9.34 -28.44 11.94
N ALA A 125 8.96 -27.94 13.13
CA ALA A 125 8.18 -28.72 14.09
C ALA A 125 6.72 -28.97 13.66
N ASP A 126 6.20 -28.25 12.66
CA ASP A 126 4.84 -28.40 12.14
C ASP A 126 4.79 -29.04 10.75
N GLU A 127 5.92 -29.50 10.20
CA GLU A 127 5.94 -30.18 8.90
C GLU A 127 5.05 -31.43 8.87
N GLY A 128 4.94 -32.14 10.00
CA GLY A 128 4.02 -33.27 10.13
C GLY A 128 2.55 -32.86 9.92
N LEU A 129 2.16 -31.68 10.41
CA LEU A 129 0.83 -31.13 10.21
C LEU A 129 0.62 -30.77 8.73
N ALA A 130 1.59 -30.10 8.10
CA ALA A 130 1.52 -29.74 6.69
C ALA A 130 1.41 -30.98 5.78
N ARG A 131 2.18 -32.04 6.04
CA ARG A 131 2.08 -33.31 5.31
C ARG A 131 0.70 -33.96 5.45
N ARG A 132 0.10 -33.92 6.64
CA ARG A 132 -1.24 -34.44 6.87
C ARG A 132 -2.30 -33.64 6.11
N LEU A 133 -2.23 -32.31 6.13
CA LEU A 133 -3.12 -31.46 5.35
C LEU A 133 -2.97 -31.68 3.84
N ALA A 134 -1.74 -31.86 3.34
CA ALA A 134 -1.51 -32.16 1.92
C ALA A 134 -2.17 -33.50 1.51
N ARG A 135 -2.19 -34.49 2.40
CA ARG A 135 -2.89 -35.75 2.18
C ARG A 135 -4.39 -35.56 2.13
N TYR A 136 -4.97 -34.83 3.09
CA TYR A 136 -6.40 -34.50 3.06
C TYR A 136 -6.78 -33.71 1.81
N HIS A 137 -5.93 -32.79 1.34
CA HIS A 137 -6.16 -32.12 0.08
C HIS A 137 -6.26 -33.11 -1.09
N ALA A 138 -5.36 -34.08 -1.19
CA ALA A 138 -5.43 -35.10 -2.23
C ALA A 138 -6.68 -35.98 -2.09
N GLU A 139 -6.99 -36.46 -0.88
CA GLU A 139 -8.18 -37.29 -0.62
C GLU A 139 -9.48 -36.54 -0.94
N LEU A 140 -9.59 -35.27 -0.55
CA LEU A 140 -10.75 -34.43 -0.86
C LEU A 140 -10.82 -34.08 -2.34
N ASN A 141 -9.67 -33.88 -3.00
CA ASN A 141 -9.61 -33.69 -4.45
C ASN A 141 -10.21 -34.89 -5.18
N GLU A 142 -9.81 -36.11 -4.82
CA GLU A 142 -10.37 -37.34 -5.39
C GLU A 142 -11.88 -37.44 -5.10
N GLN A 143 -12.28 -37.26 -3.84
CA GLN A 143 -13.67 -37.49 -3.42
C GLN A 143 -14.66 -36.44 -3.92
N LYS A 144 -14.23 -35.18 -4.07
CA LYS A 144 -15.13 -34.04 -4.33
C LYS A 144 -14.94 -33.41 -5.70
N PHE A 145 -13.77 -33.58 -6.30
CA PHE A 145 -13.38 -32.93 -7.55
C PHE A 145 -12.86 -33.94 -8.60
N GLY A 146 -13.03 -35.24 -8.36
CA GLY A 146 -12.63 -36.29 -9.31
C GLY A 146 -11.13 -36.32 -9.61
N GLY A 147 -10.30 -35.78 -8.71
CA GLY A 147 -8.85 -35.71 -8.90
C GLY A 147 -8.38 -34.58 -9.82
N GLU A 148 -9.28 -33.73 -10.33
CA GLU A 148 -8.93 -32.72 -11.36
C GLU A 148 -8.13 -31.54 -10.82
N LEU A 149 -8.16 -31.26 -9.51
CA LEU A 149 -7.39 -30.14 -8.95
C LEU A 149 -5.90 -30.48 -8.95
N THR A 150 -5.09 -29.53 -9.42
CA THR A 150 -3.63 -29.64 -9.33
C THR A 150 -3.18 -29.74 -7.87
N ALA A 151 -2.18 -30.57 -7.60
CA ALA A 151 -1.55 -30.61 -6.27
C ALA A 151 -0.95 -29.24 -5.91
N LEU A 152 -1.45 -28.66 -4.81
CA LEU A 152 -1.00 -27.36 -4.31
C LEU A 152 -0.10 -27.53 -3.08
N PRO A 153 0.93 -26.68 -2.91
CA PRO A 153 1.64 -26.57 -1.65
C PRO A 153 0.67 -26.21 -0.51
N VAL A 154 0.65 -27.05 0.52
CA VAL A 154 -0.10 -26.79 1.76
C VAL A 154 0.87 -26.46 2.90
N ARG A 155 0.62 -25.35 3.61
CA ARG A 155 1.50 -24.85 4.67
C ARG A 155 0.75 -24.58 5.97
N VAL A 156 1.51 -24.56 7.06
CA VAL A 156 0.99 -24.24 8.39
C VAL A 156 1.61 -22.96 8.91
N SER A 157 0.78 -21.97 9.20
CA SER A 157 1.20 -20.65 9.71
C SER A 157 1.05 -20.56 11.23
N ARG A 158 2.13 -20.15 11.90
CA ARG A 158 2.12 -19.79 13.34
C ARG A 158 1.66 -18.35 13.58
N ARG A 159 1.84 -17.45 12.60
CA ARG A 159 1.52 -16.02 12.74
C ARG A 159 0.05 -15.70 12.45
N MET A 160 -0.68 -16.58 11.75
CA MET A 160 -2.07 -16.35 11.39
C MET A 160 -2.99 -16.46 12.62
N ARG A 161 -3.46 -15.31 13.12
CA ARG A 161 -4.26 -15.21 14.35
C ARG A 161 -5.74 -14.96 14.15
N SER A 162 -6.13 -14.29 13.07
CA SER A 162 -7.49 -13.78 12.83
C SER A 162 -8.27 -14.54 11.76
N ARG A 163 -7.66 -15.53 11.10
CA ARG A 163 -8.27 -16.35 10.05
C ARG A 163 -7.91 -17.81 10.27
N LEU A 164 -8.75 -18.72 9.77
CA LEU A 164 -8.53 -20.16 9.83
C LEU A 164 -7.47 -20.61 8.81
N GLY A 165 -7.50 -20.00 7.62
CA GLY A 165 -6.55 -20.21 6.55
C GLY A 165 -6.71 -19.16 5.45
N HIS A 166 -5.92 -19.27 4.40
CA HIS A 166 -6.17 -18.61 3.12
C HIS A 166 -5.70 -19.46 1.96
N TYR A 167 -6.31 -19.24 0.81
CA TYR A 167 -5.91 -19.76 -0.48
C TYR A 167 -5.42 -18.60 -1.33
N THR A 168 -4.25 -18.77 -1.95
CA THR A 168 -3.79 -17.89 -3.02
C THR A 168 -3.93 -18.62 -4.34
N TRP A 169 -4.51 -17.95 -5.33
CA TRP A 169 -4.51 -18.43 -6.70
C TRP A 169 -3.29 -17.85 -7.44
N ARG A 170 -2.90 -18.46 -8.56
CA ARG A 170 -1.83 -17.94 -9.45
C ARG A 170 -2.25 -16.63 -10.10
N GLY A 171 -2.20 -15.53 -9.36
CA GLY A 171 -2.51 -14.17 -9.84
C GLY A 171 -1.28 -13.43 -10.40
N HIS A 172 -1.54 -12.28 -11.05
CA HIS A 172 -0.65 -11.33 -11.75
C HIS A 172 0.72 -11.02 -11.08
N ASP A 173 0.87 -11.38 -9.82
CA ASP A 173 2.03 -11.13 -8.97
C ASP A 173 3.11 -12.22 -9.02
N GLY A 174 2.89 -13.27 -9.81
CA GLY A 174 3.86 -14.35 -10.04
C GLY A 174 4.04 -15.30 -8.85
N GLU A 175 3.18 -15.21 -7.83
CA GLU A 175 3.16 -16.15 -6.72
C GLU A 175 2.45 -17.43 -7.15
N GLY A 176 3.05 -18.59 -6.83
CA GLY A 176 2.42 -19.88 -7.04
C GLY A 176 1.17 -20.02 -6.18
N ALA A 177 0.16 -20.74 -6.68
CA ALA A 177 -1.02 -21.04 -5.88
C ALA A 177 -0.61 -21.86 -4.64
N GLU A 178 -1.09 -21.47 -3.45
CA GLU A 178 -0.82 -22.17 -2.20
C GLU A 178 -2.04 -22.14 -1.26
N ILE A 179 -2.09 -23.12 -0.35
CA ILE A 179 -3.05 -23.17 0.74
C ILE A 179 -2.27 -23.01 2.05
N VAL A 180 -2.66 -22.08 2.90
CA VAL A 180 -2.02 -21.86 4.20
C VAL A 180 -3.07 -21.94 5.30
N ILE A 181 -2.89 -22.86 6.25
CA ILE A 181 -3.79 -23.08 7.38
C ILE A 181 -3.15 -22.57 8.68
N SER A 182 -3.94 -22.01 9.59
CA SER A 182 -3.46 -21.54 10.89
C SER A 182 -3.17 -22.72 11.83
N ARG A 183 -1.97 -22.76 12.39
CA ARG A 183 -1.62 -23.71 13.47
C ARG A 183 -2.54 -23.57 14.67
N ARG A 184 -2.92 -22.34 15.00
CA ARG A 184 -3.82 -22.06 16.13
C ARG A 184 -5.17 -22.73 15.90
N HIS A 185 -5.67 -22.69 14.66
CA HIS A 185 -6.93 -23.31 14.31
C HIS A 185 -6.86 -24.83 14.49
N ILE A 186 -5.86 -25.49 13.87
CA ILE A 186 -5.63 -26.94 14.00
C ILE A 186 -5.57 -27.37 15.48
N ARG A 187 -4.84 -26.61 16.31
CA ARG A 187 -4.70 -26.95 17.74
C ARG A 187 -5.95 -26.70 18.57
N ARG A 188 -6.74 -25.70 18.22
CA ARG A 188 -7.93 -25.30 19.01
C ARG A 188 -9.16 -26.11 18.64
N HIS A 189 -9.34 -26.38 17.36
CA HIS A 189 -10.55 -26.96 16.79
C HIS A 189 -10.41 -28.44 16.45
N GLY A 190 -9.18 -28.97 16.47
CA GLY A 190 -8.93 -30.34 16.07
C GLY A 190 -8.94 -30.50 14.55
N TRP A 191 -8.90 -31.76 14.09
CA TRP A 191 -8.75 -32.08 12.67
C TRP A 191 -10.04 -32.14 11.89
N ASP A 192 -11.18 -32.38 12.55
CA ASP A 192 -12.47 -32.47 11.85
C ASP A 192 -12.99 -31.10 11.40
N GLU A 193 -12.50 -30.04 12.04
CA GLU A 193 -12.85 -28.64 11.73
C GLU A 193 -11.77 -27.88 10.96
N ALA A 194 -10.56 -28.44 10.78
CA ALA A 194 -9.38 -27.74 10.25
C ALA A 194 -9.00 -28.14 8.82
#